data_AF-A0A3B9JDM2-F1
#
_entry.id   AF-A0A3B9JDM2-F1
#
_cell.length_a   1.000
_cell.length_b   1.000
_cell.length_c   1.000
_cell.angle_alpha   90.00
_cell.angle_beta   90.00
_cell.angle_gamma   90.00
#
_symmetry.space_group_name_H-M   'P 1'
#
loop_
_entity.id
_entity.type
_entity.pdbx_description
1 polymer ?
#
loop_
_entity_poly.entity_id
_entity_poly.type
_entity_poly.pdbx_seq_one_letter_code
_entity_poly.pdbx_strand_id
1 'polypeptide(L)' 'MVQSVYVIDSYPIAACDNYRICRSRRYQGEVWRGRQASKRRYFYGLKIHIMVTEQGQPMEFFLTPG' A
#
# COMPACT_ATOMS: atom_id res chain seq x y z
N MET A 1 7.49 -30.78 12.56
CA MET A 1 8.08 -29.54 12.03
C MET A 1 6.93 -28.56 11.86
N VAL A 2 6.87 -27.50 12.67
CA VAL A 2 5.83 -26.47 12.51
C VAL A 2 6.27 -25.61 11.33
N GLN A 3 5.63 -25.79 10.18
CA GLN A 3 5.91 -25.00 9.00
C GLN A 3 5.16 -23.67 9.16
N SER A 4 5.86 -22.62 9.59
CA SER A 4 5.28 -21.29 9.67
C SER A 4 5.17 -20.72 8.26
N VAL A 5 3.97 -20.81 7.67
CA VAL A 5 3.67 -20.22 6.37
C VAL A 5 3.42 -18.72 6.56
N TYR A 6 4.17 -17.91 5.84
CA TYR A 6 4.02 -16.47 5.80
C TYR A 6 3.57 -16.04 4.41
N VAL A 7 2.54 -15.21 4.36
CA VAL A 7 2.02 -14.63 3.13
C VAL A 7 2.43 -13.17 3.10
N ILE A 8 3.07 -12.76 2.00
CA ILE A 8 3.42 -11.36 1.75
C ILE A 8 2.44 -10.83 0.70
N ASP A 9 1.72 -9.78 1.04
CA ASP A 9 0.88 -9.06 0.10
C ASP A 9 1.22 -7.57 0.10
N SER A 10 0.85 -6.88 -0.97
CA SER A 10 1.04 -5.44 -1.07
C SER A 10 -0.15 -4.78 -1.75
N TYR A 11 -0.68 -3.75 -1.10
CA TYR A 11 -1.85 -3.05 -1.62
C TYR A 11 -1.76 -1.53 -1.44
N PRO A 12 -2.44 -0.77 -2.32
CA PRO A 12 -2.44 0.68 -2.24
C PRO A 12 -3.39 1.20 -1.16
N ILE A 13 -2.91 2.12 -0.34
CA ILE A 13 -3.67 2.94 0.61
C ILE A 13 -3.82 4.33 0.00
N ALA A 14 -4.91 4.53 -0.75
CA ALA A 14 -5.22 5.81 -1.34
C ALA A 14 -5.57 6.83 -0.24
N ALA A 15 -4.79 7.92 -0.16
CA ALA A 15 -5.04 9.02 0.75
C ALA A 15 -6.19 9.91 0.27
N CYS A 16 -6.35 10.05 -1.04
CA CYS A 16 -7.46 10.73 -1.70
C CYS A 16 -7.63 10.25 -3.14
N ASP A 17 -8.75 10.62 -3.76
CA ASP A 17 -8.95 10.42 -5.19
C ASP A 17 -8.03 11.32 -6.03
N ASN A 18 -7.66 10.85 -7.22
CA ASN A 18 -6.70 11.54 -8.09
C ASN A 18 -7.12 12.98 -8.44
N TYR A 19 -8.42 13.27 -8.52
CA TYR A 19 -8.91 14.63 -8.80
C TYR A 19 -8.64 15.61 -7.63
N ARG A 20 -8.50 15.10 -6.40
CA ARG A 20 -8.27 15.91 -5.18
C ARG A 20 -6.80 16.11 -4.84
N ILE A 21 -5.87 15.51 -5.60
CA ILE A 21 -4.43 15.59 -5.33
C ILE A 21 -3.97 17.05 -5.18
N CYS A 22 -4.42 17.94 -6.06
CA CYS A 22 -4.07 19.37 -6.02
C CYS A 22 -4.51 20.09 -4.74
N ARG A 23 -5.48 19.52 -4.00
CA ARG A 23 -6.00 20.06 -2.74
C ARG A 23 -5.52 19.25 -1.51
N SER A 24 -4.71 18.21 -1.72
CA SER A 24 -4.18 17.39 -0.63
C SER A 24 -3.19 18.20 0.20
N ARG A 25 -3.40 18.22 1.51
CA ARG A 25 -2.49 18.89 2.46
C ARG A 25 -1.57 17.92 3.21
N ARG A 26 -1.96 16.63 3.36
CA ARG A 26 -1.18 15.62 4.10
C ARG A 26 0.04 15.15 3.34
N TYR A 27 -0.17 14.74 2.09
CA TYR A 27 0.86 14.22 1.21
C TYR A 27 1.00 15.14 0.02
N GLN A 28 2.22 15.60 -0.24
CA GLN A 28 2.57 16.57 -1.27
C GLN A 28 3.75 16.06 -2.09
N GLY A 29 3.72 16.32 -3.39
CA GLY A 29 4.75 15.91 -4.33
C GLY A 29 4.40 14.64 -5.10
N GLU A 30 5.14 14.42 -6.17
CA GLU A 30 4.87 13.33 -7.12
C GLU A 30 5.23 11.96 -6.56
N VAL A 31 6.08 11.90 -5.53
CA VAL A 31 6.51 10.66 -4.87
C VAL A 31 5.34 9.85 -4.30
N TRP A 32 4.20 10.48 -4.03
CA TRP A 32 3.00 9.82 -3.51
C TRP A 32 2.07 9.30 -4.61
N ARG A 33 2.40 9.49 -5.90
CA ARG A 33 1.62 8.97 -7.02
C ARG A 33 2.06 7.55 -7.33
N GLY A 34 1.24 6.59 -6.92
CA GLY A 34 1.46 5.16 -7.15
C GLY A 34 0.71 4.61 -8.36
N ARG A 35 1.24 3.51 -8.91
CA ARG A 35 0.55 2.69 -9.93
C ARG A 35 0.48 1.24 -9.47
N GLN A 36 -0.74 0.74 -9.30
CA GLN A 36 -0.98 -0.68 -9.09
C GLN A 36 -1.25 -1.35 -10.45
N ALA A 37 -0.22 -1.99 -11.02
CA ALA A 37 -0.29 -2.65 -12.33
C ALA A 37 -1.36 -3.74 -12.37
N SER A 38 -1.42 -4.59 -11.33
CA SER A 38 -2.37 -5.72 -11.23
C SER A 38 -3.83 -5.30 -11.29
N LYS A 39 -4.15 -4.09 -10.80
CA LYS A 39 -5.51 -3.51 -10.80
C LYS A 39 -5.69 -2.43 -11.87
N ARG A 40 -4.69 -2.22 -12.73
CA ARG A 40 -4.62 -1.18 -13.78
C ARG A 40 -5.05 0.21 -13.27
N ARG A 41 -4.70 0.56 -12.03
CA ARG A 41 -5.17 1.77 -11.36
C ARG A 41 -4.01 2.61 -10.84
N TYR A 42 -4.16 3.92 -10.93
CA TYR A 42 -3.32 4.91 -10.25
C TYR A 42 -3.94 5.34 -8.95
N PHE A 43 -3.12 5.57 -7.94
CA PHE A 43 -3.54 6.05 -6.63
C PHE A 43 -2.59 7.12 -6.13
N TYR A 44 -3.05 7.89 -5.16
CA TYR A 44 -2.23 8.89 -4.49
C TYR A 44 -2.19 8.59 -3.00
N GLY A 45 -1.04 8.21 -2.47
CA GLY A 45 -0.88 7.87 -1.07
C GLY A 45 0.26 6.91 -0.81
N LEU A 46 0.00 5.95 0.07
CA LEU A 46 0.96 4.99 0.58
C LEU A 46 0.71 3.62 -0.06
N LYS A 47 1.77 2.86 -0.25
CA LYS A 47 1.70 1.44 -0.56
C LYS A 47 2.18 0.66 0.65
N ILE A 48 1.30 -0.20 1.16
CA ILE A 48 1.65 -1.09 2.26
C ILE A 48 2.15 -2.41 1.71
N HIS A 49 3.24 -2.89 2.28
CA HIS A 49 3.77 -4.24 2.13
C HIS A 49 3.59 -4.92 3.48
N ILE A 50 2.78 -5.96 3.56
CA ILE A 50 2.45 -6.61 4.84
C ILE A 50 2.80 -8.09 4.77
N MET A 51 3.40 -8.58 5.84
CA MET A 51 3.63 -10.00 6.07
C MET A 51 2.62 -10.49 7.11
N VAL A 52 1.80 -11.46 6.71
CA VAL A 52 0.80 -12.08 7.57
C VAL A 52 1.08 -13.56 7.76
N THR A 53 0.68 -14.11 8.89
CA THR A 53 0.62 -15.56 9.09
C THR A 53 -0.52 -16.16 8.27
N GLU A 54 -0.53 -17.48 8.09
CA GLU A 54 -1.67 -18.19 7.48
C GLU A 54 -3.01 -17.92 8.18
N GLN A 55 -2.98 -17.61 9.48
CA GLN A 55 -4.16 -17.27 10.29
C GLN A 55 -4.59 -15.81 10.11
N GLY A 56 -3.87 -15.03 9.31
CA GLY A 56 -4.15 -13.63 9.04
C GLY A 56 -3.63 -12.65 10.12
N GLN A 57 -2.82 -13.11 11.08
CA GLN A 57 -2.17 -12.19 12.01
C GLN A 57 -1.07 -11.40 11.28
N PRO A 58 -1.08 -10.07 11.34
CA PRO A 58 0.00 -9.26 10.81
C PRO A 58 1.24 -9.41 11.70
N MET A 59 2.35 -9.80 11.11
CA MET A 59 3.64 -9.89 11.80
C MET A 59 4.41 -8.59 11.63
N GLU A 60 4.58 -8.15 10.38
CA GLU A 60 5.33 -6.95 10.05
C GLU A 60 4.70 -6.23 8.86
N PHE A 61 4.87 -4.91 8.81
CA PHE A 61 4.46 -4.12 7.66
C PHE A 61 5.45 -2.98 7.37
N PHE A 62 5.52 -2.63 6.09
CA PHE A 62 6.32 -1.51 5.60
C PHE A 62 5.47 -0.59 4.74
N LEU A 63 5.65 0.71 4.93
CA LEU A 63 4.92 1.75 4.21
C LEU A 63 5.87 2.47 3.27
N THR A 64 5.55 2.46 1.98
CA THR A 64 6.27 3.23 0.96
C THR A 64 5.37 4.31 0.37
N PRO A 65 5.92 5.48 -0.01
CA PRO A 65 5.20 6.42 -0.85
C PRO A 65 5.11 5.84 -2.27
N GLY A 66 4.01 6.07 -2.98
CA GLY A 66 3.85 5.59 -4.35
C GLY A 66 2.93 4.40 -4.38
#